data_AF-A0A3B8XQE5-F1
#
_entry.id   AF-A0A3B8XQE5-F1
#
_cell.length_a   1.000
_cell.length_b   1.000
_cell.length_c   1.000
_cell.angle_alpha   90.00
_cell.angle_beta   90.00
_cell.angle_gamma   90.00
#
_symmetry.space_group_name_H-M   'P 1'
#
loop_
_entity.id
_entity.type
_entity.pdbx_description
1 polymer ?
#
loop_
_entity_poly.entity_id
_entity_poly.type
_entity_poly.pdbx_seq_one_letter_code
_entity_poly.pdbx_strand_id
1 'polypeptide(L)'
;DVKAEVEAAVEALKTALKDGSAEDVKAKSEALTQTSMKMGEALYKAAQAEAENEAAAGTDSSKAGDDVVDADFEEVDDDKKDQDKSA
;
A
#
# COMPACT_ATOMS: atom_id res chain seq x y z
N ASP A 1 4.98 -6.30 -19.16
CA ASP A 1 4.48 -5.96 -17.82
C ASP A 1 3.26 -5.08 -17.89
N VAL A 2 2.21 -5.47 -17.19
CA VAL A 2 0.97 -4.68 -17.16
C VAL A 2 1.23 -3.24 -16.66
N LYS A 3 2.20 -3.07 -15.76
CA LYS A 3 2.68 -1.74 -15.33
C LYS A 3 3.17 -0.87 -16.50
N ALA A 4 4.03 -1.42 -17.37
CA ALA A 4 4.57 -0.68 -18.52
C ALA A 4 3.47 -0.34 -19.54
N GLU A 5 2.48 -1.22 -19.73
CA GLU A 5 1.32 -0.95 -20.59
C GLU A 5 0.46 0.20 -20.03
N VAL A 6 0.23 0.24 -18.72
CA VAL A 6 -0.50 1.35 -18.07
C VAL A 6 0.27 2.66 -18.20
N GLU A 7 1.58 2.67 -17.97
CA GLU A 7 2.42 3.87 -18.12
C GLU A 7 2.38 4.41 -19.55
N ALA A 8 2.47 3.53 -20.55
CA ALA A 8 2.33 3.92 -21.95
C ALA A 8 0.94 4.47 -22.27
N ALA A 9 -0.13 3.87 -21.74
CA ALA A 9 -1.50 4.35 -21.94
C ALA A 9 -1.73 5.73 -21.29
N VAL A 10 -1.15 5.98 -20.12
CA VAL A 10 -1.19 7.29 -19.44
C VAL A 10 -0.49 8.36 -20.26
N GLU A 11 0.72 8.10 -20.75
CA GLU A 11 1.46 9.07 -21.59
C GLU A 11 0.74 9.34 -22.93
N ALA A 12 0.16 8.30 -23.52
CA ALA A 12 -0.63 8.43 -24.73
C ALA A 12 -1.89 9.29 -24.49
N LEU A 13 -2.59 9.10 -23.37
CA LEU A 13 -3.76 9.91 -22.99
C LEU A 13 -3.37 11.36 -22.70
N LYS A 14 -2.27 11.61 -21.97
CA LYS A 14 -1.74 12.97 -21.76
C LYS A 14 -1.42 13.68 -23.07
N THR A 15 -0.86 12.97 -24.04
CA THR A 15 -0.58 13.53 -25.37
C THR A 15 -1.87 13.86 -26.12
N ALA A 16 -2.87 12.97 -26.09
CA ALA A 16 -4.18 13.24 -26.69
C ALA A 16 -4.92 14.41 -26.00
N LEU A 17 -4.73 14.61 -24.70
CA LEU A 17 -5.31 15.74 -23.97
C LEU A 17 -4.72 17.09 -24.36
N LYS A 18 -3.48 17.12 -24.86
CA LYS A 18 -2.82 18.36 -25.29
C LYS A 18 -3.17 18.73 -26.73
N ASP A 19 -3.11 17.74 -27.62
CA ASP A 19 -3.05 17.99 -29.06
C ASP A 19 -4.11 17.19 -29.85
N GLY A 20 -4.88 16.34 -29.17
CA GLY A 20 -5.79 15.38 -29.77
C GLY A 20 -7.26 15.80 -29.78
N SER A 21 -8.04 15.00 -30.50
CA SER A 21 -9.49 15.18 -30.65
C SER A 21 -10.24 14.66 -29.43
N ALA A 22 -11.48 15.12 -29.21
CA ALA A 22 -12.34 14.56 -28.16
C ALA A 22 -12.54 13.03 -28.32
N GLU A 23 -12.58 12.55 -29.56
CA GLU A 23 -12.63 11.12 -29.88
C GLU A 23 -11.33 10.38 -29.52
N ASP A 24 -10.16 10.99 -29.74
CA ASP A 24 -8.87 10.42 -29.36
C ASP A 24 -8.72 10.31 -27.84
N VAL A 25 -9.11 11.37 -27.12
CA VAL A 25 -9.12 11.37 -25.65
C VAL A 25 -10.04 10.27 -25.14
N LYS A 26 -11.24 10.11 -25.72
CA LYS A 26 -12.18 9.06 -25.34
C LYS A 26 -11.61 7.66 -25.58
N ALA A 27 -11.08 7.40 -26.76
CA ALA A 27 -10.48 6.11 -27.12
C ALA A 27 -9.30 5.74 -26.20
N LYS A 28 -8.42 6.71 -25.91
CA LYS A 28 -7.27 6.48 -25.01
C LYS A 28 -7.68 6.32 -23.54
N SER A 29 -8.75 6.98 -23.12
CA SER A 29 -9.29 6.84 -21.77
C SER A 29 -9.95 5.46 -21.58
N GLU A 30 -10.67 4.97 -22.58
CA GLU A 30 -11.21 3.60 -22.61
C GLU A 30 -10.08 2.56 -22.58
N ALA A 31 -9.01 2.77 -23.37
CA ALA A 31 -7.82 1.91 -23.37
C ALA A 31 -7.12 1.90 -22.00
N LEU A 32 -6.95 3.06 -21.36
CA LEU A 32 -6.37 3.17 -20.01
C LEU A 32 -7.22 2.42 -18.98
N THR A 33 -8.55 2.52 -19.07
CA THR A 33 -9.48 1.82 -18.18
C THR A 33 -9.35 0.30 -18.32
N GLN A 34 -9.34 -0.23 -19.54
CA GLN A 34 -9.16 -1.67 -19.78
C GLN A 34 -7.82 -2.19 -19.25
N THR A 35 -6.75 -1.40 -19.45
CA THR A 35 -5.41 -1.78 -18.99
C THR A 35 -5.32 -1.71 -17.45
N SER A 36 -6.02 -0.77 -16.83
CA SER A 36 -6.10 -0.64 -15.36
C SER A 36 -6.83 -1.82 -14.72
N MET A 37 -7.90 -2.33 -15.35
CA MET A 37 -8.58 -3.55 -14.90
C MET A 37 -7.63 -4.77 -14.93
N LYS A 38 -6.88 -4.93 -16.02
CA LYS A 38 -5.83 -5.97 -16.10
C LYS A 38 -4.75 -5.78 -15.03
N MET A 39 -4.41 -4.53 -14.69
CA MET A 39 -3.46 -4.26 -13.61
C MET A 39 -4.02 -4.68 -12.27
N GLY A 40 -5.29 -4.41 -11.98
CA GLY A 40 -5.94 -4.89 -10.77
C GLY A 40 -5.86 -6.41 -10.61
N GLU A 41 -6.10 -7.17 -11.68
CA GLU A 41 -5.94 -8.62 -11.65
C GLU A 41 -4.49 -9.07 -11.49
N ALA A 42 -3.55 -8.41 -12.17
CA ALA A 42 -2.12 -8.72 -12.05
C ALA A 42 -1.57 -8.40 -10.66
N LEU A 43 -2.03 -7.30 -10.05
CA LEU A 43 -1.67 -6.87 -8.70
C LEU A 43 -2.28 -7.80 -7.65
N TYR A 44 -3.52 -8.27 -7.85
CA TYR A 44 -4.13 -9.28 -6.99
C TYR A 44 -3.39 -10.62 -7.08
N LYS A 45 -3.03 -11.07 -8.29
CA LYS A 45 -2.20 -12.27 -8.48
C LYS A 45 -0.80 -12.12 -7.86
N ALA A 46 -0.19 -10.96 -7.99
CA ALA A 46 1.10 -10.66 -7.38
C ALA A 46 0.99 -10.65 -5.84
N ALA A 47 -0.05 -10.00 -5.29
CA ALA A 47 -0.32 -9.98 -3.85
C ALA A 47 -0.63 -11.37 -3.30
N GLN A 48 -1.34 -12.22 -4.06
CA GLN A 48 -1.61 -13.60 -3.67
C GLN A 48 -0.33 -14.44 -3.68
N ALA A 49 0.53 -14.24 -4.67
CA ALA A 49 1.85 -14.89 -4.72
C ALA A 49 2.80 -14.39 -3.61
N GLU A 50 2.73 -13.11 -3.22
CA GLU A 50 3.44 -12.57 -2.06
C GLU A 50 2.90 -13.14 -0.74
N ALA A 51 1.59 -13.28 -0.58
CA ALA A 51 0.96 -13.87 0.59
C ALA A 51 1.30 -15.37 0.75
N GLU A 52 1.41 -16.13 -0.35
CA GLU A 52 1.91 -17.52 -0.32
C GLU A 52 3.40 -17.60 0.04
N ASN A 53 4.19 -16.58 -0.30
CA ASN A 53 5.61 -16.50 0.05
C ASN A 53 5.82 -16.09 1.53
N GLU A 54 4.97 -15.25 2.10
CA GLU A 54 4.94 -14.96 3.55
C GLU A 54 4.52 -16.18 4.38
N ALA A 55 3.58 -17.00 3.89
CA ALA A 55 3.19 -18.24 4.57
C ALA A 55 4.31 -19.31 4.57
N ALA A 56 5.22 -19.28 3.60
CA ALA A 56 6.40 -20.16 3.55
C ALA A 56 7.58 -19.64 4.39
N ALA A 57 7.66 -18.33 4.65
CA ALA A 57 8.70 -17.71 5.49
C ALA A 57 8.38 -17.76 7.00
N GLY A 58 7.14 -18.07 7.39
CA GLY A 58 6.68 -18.11 8.78
C GLY A 58 7.08 -19.34 9.62
N THR A 59 7.88 -20.28 9.09
CA THR A 59 8.30 -21.48 9.85
C THR A 59 9.75 -21.43 10.34
N ASP A 60 10.54 -20.41 9.99
CA ASP A 60 11.92 -20.32 10.46
C ASP A 60 12.38 -18.88 10.69
N SER A 61 11.89 -18.24 11.75
CA SER A 61 12.61 -17.17 12.43
C SER A 61 12.08 -17.01 13.84
N SER A 62 12.60 -17.88 14.70
CA SER A 62 12.77 -17.54 16.10
C SER A 62 13.53 -16.21 16.17
N LYS A 63 12.91 -15.22 16.82
CA LYS A 63 13.52 -14.08 17.52
C LYS A 63 13.66 -12.75 16.77
N ALA A 64 13.02 -11.77 17.43
CA ALA A 64 13.33 -10.35 17.54
C ALA A 64 12.86 -9.42 16.43
N GLY A 65 11.93 -8.54 16.83
CA GLY A 65 12.12 -7.12 16.58
C GLY A 65 10.90 -6.41 16.03
N ASP A 66 10.15 -5.84 16.97
CA ASP A 66 9.52 -4.53 16.87
C ASP A 66 8.18 -4.42 16.11
N ASP A 67 7.31 -3.61 16.70
CA ASP A 67 6.05 -3.07 16.16
C ASP A 67 4.74 -3.88 16.36
N VAL A 68 4.64 -4.66 17.44
CA VAL A 68 3.32 -4.88 18.06
C VAL A 68 3.14 -3.80 19.12
N VAL A 69 2.49 -2.71 18.71
CA VAL A 69 1.97 -1.68 19.62
C VAL A 69 0.80 -2.30 20.38
N ASP A 70 1.12 -2.99 21.48
CA ASP A 70 0.12 -3.40 22.46
C ASP A 70 -0.56 -2.14 23.00
N ALA A 71 -1.85 -2.04 22.70
CA ALA A 71 -2.76 -1.01 23.19
C ALA A 71 -3.05 -1.20 24.69
N ASP A 72 -2.02 -1.48 25.49
CA ASP A 72 -2.07 -1.44 26.94
C ASP A 72 -1.71 -0.03 27.39
N PHE A 73 -2.77 0.76 27.53
CA PHE A 73 -2.99 1.71 28.60
C PHE A 73 -1.71 2.17 29.32
N GLU A 74 -1.26 3.37 28.99
CA GLU A 74 -0.27 4.14 29.74
C GLU A 74 -0.78 4.25 31.20
N GLU A 75 -0.34 3.34 32.07
CA GLU A 75 -0.51 3.45 33.51
C GLU A 75 0.17 4.77 33.91
N VAL A 76 -0.65 5.78 34.19
CA VAL A 76 -0.22 7.06 34.74
C VAL A 76 0.34 6.76 36.12
N ASP A 77 1.65 6.54 36.19
CA ASP A 77 2.41 6.36 37.42
C ASP A 77 2.24 7.58 38.33
N ASP A 78 1.40 7.40 39.35
CA ASP A 78 1.63 7.68 40.77
C ASP A 78 2.48 8.92 41.13
N ASP A 79 1.91 10.10 40.97
CA ASP A 79 2.49 11.37 41.45
C ASP A 79 1.74 11.91 42.69
N LYS A 80 1.53 11.06 43.72
CA LYS A 80 1.03 11.50 45.04
C LYS A 80 1.53 10.65 46.21
N LYS A 81 2.68 11.03 46.77
CA LYS A 81 3.18 10.86 48.17
C LYS A 81 4.71 10.75 48.10
N ASP A 82 5.53 11.56 48.74
CA ASP A 82 5.53 12.01 50.12
C ASP A 82 6.46 13.23 50.26
N GLN A 83 6.06 14.24 51.03
CA GLN A 83 6.94 14.90 52.00
C GLN A 83 6.08 15.71 52.97
N ASP A 84 5.38 14.97 53.83
CA ASP A 84 5.09 15.43 55.17
C ASP A 84 5.74 14.43 56.15
N LYS A 85 6.49 14.96 57.12
CA LYS A 85 7.24 14.33 58.23
C LYS A 85 8.69 13.88 57.96
N SER A 86 9.65 14.71 58.40
CA SER A 86 10.32 14.51 59.71
C SER A 86 11.58 15.38 59.87
N ALA A 87 11.47 16.47 60.66
CA ALA A 87 12.49 17.00 61.60
C ALA A 87 11.99 18.32 62.20
#